data_AF-A0AA87DZC5-F1
#
_entry.id   AF-A0AA87DZC5-F1
#
_cell.length_a   1.000
_cell.length_b   1.000
_cell.length_c   1.000
_cell.angle_alpha   90.00
_cell.angle_beta   90.00
_cell.angle_gamma   90.00
#
_symmetry.space_group_name_H-M   'P 1'
#
loop_
_entity.id
_entity.type
_entity.pdbx_description
1 polymer ?
#
loop_
_entity_poly.entity_id
_entity_poly.type
_entity_poly.pdbx_seq_one_letter_code
_entity_poly.pdbx_strand_id
1 'polypeptide(L)'
;MKKATAENKANVLRFCFVALTAFSENALGPTQKRWARERAENCLWALGIPEFKTDRATYTARELEEAMATIDLKATKFLTEGAR
;
A
#
# COMPACT_ATOMS: atom_id res chain seq x y z
N MET A 1 -20.84 -16.29 0.52
CA MET A 1 -20.06 -15.32 -0.30
C MET A 1 -19.00 -16.08 -1.09
N LYS A 2 -18.82 -15.80 -2.39
CA LYS A 2 -17.70 -16.39 -3.17
C LYS A 2 -16.38 -15.86 -2.62
N LYS A 3 -15.36 -16.72 -2.46
CA LYS A 3 -14.01 -16.28 -2.06
C LYS A 3 -13.46 -15.33 -3.12
N ALA A 4 -12.82 -14.24 -2.69
CA ALA A 4 -12.17 -13.32 -3.59
C ALA A 4 -11.02 -14.01 -4.33
N THR A 5 -11.01 -13.93 -5.66
CA THR A 5 -9.92 -14.43 -6.51
C THR A 5 -8.68 -13.54 -6.37
N ALA A 6 -7.52 -14.04 -6.81
CA ALA A 6 -6.30 -13.23 -6.87
C ALA A 6 -6.50 -11.98 -7.75
N GLU A 7 -7.22 -12.13 -8.86
CA GLU A 7 -7.59 -11.02 -9.75
C GLU A 7 -8.47 -9.98 -9.07
N ASN A 8 -9.48 -10.41 -8.30
CA ASN A 8 -10.32 -9.47 -7.54
C ASN A 8 -9.49 -8.66 -6.54
N LYS A 9 -8.52 -9.29 -5.86
CA LYS A 9 -7.62 -8.60 -4.93
C LYS A 9 -6.71 -7.61 -5.67
N ALA A 10 -6.15 -8.02 -6.80
CA ALA A 10 -5.31 -7.16 -7.63
C ALA A 10 -6.08 -5.93 -8.13
N ASN A 11 -7.33 -6.10 -8.56
CA ASN A 11 -8.18 -5.00 -9.00
C ASN A 11 -8.48 -4.03 -7.85
N VAL A 12 -8.81 -4.52 -6.65
CA VAL A 12 -8.99 -3.66 -5.47
C VAL A 12 -7.72 -2.87 -5.16
N LEU A 13 -6.55 -3.51 -5.17
CA LEU A 13 -5.27 -2.82 -4.93
C LEU A 13 -4.98 -1.74 -5.98
N ARG A 14 -5.29 -1.99 -7.25
CA ARG A 14 -5.18 -0.98 -8.32
C ARG A 14 -6.10 0.21 -8.08
N PHE A 15 -7.36 -0.04 -7.69
CA PHE A 15 -8.29 1.04 -7.36
C PHE A 15 -7.84 1.85 -6.14
N CYS A 16 -7.38 1.17 -5.08
CA CYS A 16 -6.84 1.82 -3.89
C CYS A 16 -5.62 2.68 -4.24
N PHE A 17 -4.70 2.17 -5.04
CA PHE A 17 -3.53 2.93 -5.51
C PHE A 17 -3.93 4.24 -6.19
N VAL A 18 -4.85 4.18 -7.16
CA VAL A 18 -5.32 5.38 -7.88
C VAL A 18 -5.96 6.38 -6.93
N ALA A 19 -6.85 5.91 -6.04
CA ALA A 19 -7.55 6.77 -5.10
C ALA A 19 -6.59 7.47 -4.11
N LEU A 20 -5.62 6.72 -3.56
CA LEU A 20 -4.65 7.23 -2.60
C LEU A 20 -3.66 8.20 -3.24
N THR A 21 -3.25 7.94 -4.48
CA THR A 21 -2.40 8.86 -5.25
C THR A 21 -3.14 10.18 -5.49
N ALA A 22 -4.38 10.12 -5.97
CA ALA A 22 -5.21 11.32 -6.17
C ALA A 22 -5.44 12.08 -4.86
N PHE A 23 -5.69 11.37 -3.75
CA PHE A 23 -5.81 12.01 -2.44
C PHE A 23 -4.50 12.68 -2.01
N SER A 24 -3.35 12.02 -2.18
CA SER A 24 -2.04 12.57 -1.85
C SER A 24 -1.76 13.87 -2.61
N GLU A 25 -2.17 13.97 -3.88
CA GLU A 25 -2.00 15.17 -4.69
C GLU A 25 -2.87 16.34 -4.23
N ASN A 26 -4.03 16.05 -3.62
CA ASN A 26 -5.02 17.04 -3.20
C ASN A 26 -5.09 17.21 -1.67
N ALA A 27 -4.16 16.59 -0.93
CA ALA A 27 -4.15 16.62 0.53
C ALA A 27 -3.88 18.03 1.06
N LEU A 28 -4.64 18.42 2.09
CA LEU A 28 -4.59 19.77 2.68
C LEU A 28 -3.37 19.99 3.58
N GLY A 29 -2.73 18.90 4.03
CA GLY A 29 -1.60 18.97 4.94
C GLY A 29 -0.50 17.94 4.64
N PRO A 30 0.73 18.22 5.10
CA PRO A 30 1.89 17.38 4.82
C PRO A 30 1.75 15.96 5.40
N THR A 31 1.07 15.80 6.54
CA THR A 31 0.81 14.49 7.16
C THR A 31 -0.12 13.64 6.31
N GLN A 32 -1.22 14.21 5.82
CA GLN A 32 -2.18 13.53 4.95
C GLN A 32 -1.54 13.10 3.63
N LYS A 33 -0.73 13.99 3.04
CA LYS A 33 0.03 13.72 1.82
C LYS A 33 0.99 12.54 2.01
N ARG A 34 1.76 12.55 3.10
CA ARG A 34 2.71 11.47 3.43
C ARG A 34 2.00 10.13 3.63
N TRP A 35 0.96 10.13 4.48
CA TRP A 35 0.19 8.91 4.74
C TRP A 35 -0.40 8.32 3.45
N ALA A 36 -1.03 9.14 2.62
CA ALA A 36 -1.66 8.64 1.39
C ALA A 36 -0.63 8.13 0.39
N ARG A 37 0.53 8.78 0.30
CA ARG A 37 1.68 8.32 -0.49
C ARG A 37 2.17 6.95 -0.03
N GLU A 38 2.46 6.80 1.26
CA GLU A 38 2.93 5.52 1.83
C GLU A 38 1.93 4.39 1.56
N ARG A 39 0.61 4.67 1.65
CA ARG A 39 -0.43 3.69 1.35
C ARG A 39 -0.55 3.38 -0.15
N ALA A 40 -0.29 4.34 -1.02
CA ALA A 40 -0.23 4.09 -2.47
C ALA A 40 0.96 3.18 -2.80
N GLU A 41 2.13 3.45 -2.22
CA GLU A 41 3.34 2.63 -2.38
C GLU A 41 3.14 1.18 -1.89
N ASN A 42 2.41 1.00 -0.77
CA ASN A 42 1.98 -0.32 -0.27
C ASN A 42 1.16 -1.12 -1.30
N CYS A 43 0.29 -0.45 -2.05
CA CYS A 43 -0.53 -1.11 -3.07
C CYS A 43 0.33 -1.61 -4.24
N LEU A 44 1.32 -0.82 -4.66
CA LEU A 44 2.26 -1.20 -5.71
C LEU A 44 3.13 -2.39 -5.29
N TRP A 45 3.64 -2.34 -4.05
CA TRP A 45 4.40 -3.44 -3.48
C TRP A 45 3.59 -4.74 -3.44
N ALA A 46 2.35 -4.68 -2.95
CA ALA A 46 1.45 -5.85 -2.89
C ALA A 46 1.08 -6.40 -4.28
N LEU A 47 1.21 -5.58 -5.34
CA LEU A 47 1.04 -5.98 -6.74
C LEU A 47 2.34 -6.49 -7.38
N GLY A 48 3.47 -6.47 -6.68
CA GLY A 48 4.79 -6.82 -7.21
C GLY A 48 5.35 -5.78 -8.18
N ILE A 49 4.91 -4.52 -8.07
CA ILE A 49 5.33 -3.40 -8.92
C ILE A 49 6.35 -2.56 -8.12
N PRO A 50 7.64 -2.58 -8.48
CA PRO A 50 8.68 -1.92 -7.69
C PRO A 50 8.62 -0.38 -7.81
N GLU A 51 8.18 0.12 -8.97
CA GLU A 51 8.15 1.54 -9.27
C GLU A 51 6.93 1.89 -10.13
N PHE A 52 6.40 3.09 -9.92
CA PHE A 52 5.32 3.63 -10.74
C PHE A 52 5.54 5.12 -11.03
N LYS A 53 5.39 5.51 -12.30
CA LYS A 53 5.45 6.91 -12.72
C LYS A 53 4.05 7.52 -12.81
N THR A 54 3.88 8.66 -12.16
CA THR A 54 2.82 9.62 -12.49
C THR A 54 3.42 10.76 -13.31
N ASP A 55 2.55 11.62 -13.86
CA ASP A 55 2.98 12.83 -14.59
C ASP A 55 3.82 13.79 -13.73
N ARG A 56 3.78 13.65 -12.40
CA ARG A 56 4.39 14.57 -11.44
C ARG A 56 5.52 13.96 -10.60
N ALA A 57 5.61 12.63 -10.49
CA ALA A 57 6.60 11.97 -9.65
C ALA A 57 6.79 10.49 -9.99
N THR A 58 7.90 9.92 -9.53
CA THR A 58 8.09 8.45 -9.46
C THR A 58 7.89 8.01 -8.02
N TYR A 59 7.01 7.04 -7.79
CA TYR A 59 6.77 6.41 -6.50
C TYR A 59 7.56 5.10 -6.45
N THR A 60 8.43 4.97 -5.45
CA THR A 60 9.27 3.78 -5.25
C THR A 60 8.72 3.01 -4.05
N ALA A 61 8.40 1.73 -4.23
CA ALA A 61 7.93 0.85 -3.16
C ALA A 61 9.02 0.49 -2.12
N ARG A 62 10.22 1.07 -2.23
CA ARG A 62 11.43 0.68 -1.50
C ARG A 62 11.39 0.95 0.02
N GLU A 63 10.70 2.00 0.47
CA GLU A 63 10.58 2.30 1.93
C GLU A 63 9.84 1.17 2.68
N LEU A 64 9.04 0.35 1.98
CA LEU A 64 8.31 -0.76 2.57
C LEU A 64 9.10 -2.06 2.68
N GLU A 65 10.06 -2.31 1.78
CA GLU A 65 11.00 -3.43 1.97
C GLU A 65 11.85 -3.23 3.22
N GLU A 66 12.33 -2.00 3.46
CA GLU A 66 13.07 -1.64 4.67
C GLU A 66 12.19 -1.68 5.93
N ALA A 67 10.92 -1.24 5.84
CA ALA A 67 9.97 -1.36 6.94
C ALA A 67 9.61 -2.83 7.27
N MET A 68 9.51 -3.71 6.27
CA MET A 68 9.27 -5.14 6.48
C MET A 68 10.49 -5.90 7.00
N ALA A 69 11.70 -5.49 6.63
CA ALA A 69 12.92 -6.02 7.25
C ALA A 69 12.95 -5.72 8.77
N THR A 70 12.30 -4.63 9.18
CA THR A 70 12.24 -4.18 10.58
C THR A 70 11.00 -4.70 11.32
N ILE A 71 9.89 -4.90 10.62
CA ILE A 71 8.66 -5.47 11.18
C ILE A 71 8.83 -7.00 11.25
N ASP A 72 9.07 -7.50 12.47
CA ASP A 72 9.00 -8.93 12.76
C ASP A 72 7.57 -9.44 12.50
N LEU A 73 7.36 -9.98 11.30
CA LEU A 73 6.10 -10.58 10.83
C LEU A 73 5.59 -11.68 11.76
N LYS A 74 6.46 -12.25 12.61
CA LYS A 74 6.09 -13.25 13.61
C LYS A 74 5.29 -12.61 14.75
N ALA A 75 5.65 -11.39 15.18
CA ALA A 75 4.94 -10.66 16.23
C ALA A 75 3.55 -10.19 15.77
N THR A 76 3.39 -9.83 14.49
CA THR A 76 2.10 -9.40 13.94
C THR A 76 1.11 -10.56 13.73
N LYS A 77 1.59 -11.78 13.48
CA LYS A 77 0.74 -12.98 13.42
C LYS A 77 0.04 -13.30 14.75
N PHE A 78 0.75 -13.16 15.87
CA PHE A 78 0.17 -13.42 17.20
C PHE A 78 -1.01 -12.49 17.54
N LEU A 79 -0.98 -11.24 17.07
CA LEU A 79 -2.07 -10.28 17.27
C LEU A 79 -3.31 -10.58 16.42
N THR A 80 -3.15 -11.25 15.28
CA THR A 80 -4.26 -11.59 14.39
C THR A 80 -4.90 -12.94 14.72
N GLU A 81 -4.14 -13.88 15.28
CA GLU A 81 -4.64 -15.20 15.69
C GLU A 81 -5.21 -15.23 17.11
N GLY A 82 -4.76 -14.33 18.01
CA GLY A 82 -5.29 -14.21 19.38
C GLY A 82 -6.60 -13.42 19.52
N ALA A 83 -7.11 -12.83 18.44
CA ALA A 83 -8.36 -12.06 18.42
C ALA A 83 -9.58 -12.88 17.95
N ARG A 84 -9.50 -14.21 18.05
CA ARG A 84 -10.60 -15.15 17.73
C ARG A 84 -11.12 -15.87 18.96
#